data_AF-A0A024EMA8-F1
#
_entry.id   AF-A0A024EMA8-F1
#
_cell.length_a   1.000
_cell.length_b   1.000
_cell.length_c   1.000
_cell.angle_alpha   90.00
_cell.angle_beta   90.00
_cell.angle_gamma   90.00
#
_symmetry.space_group_name_H-M   'P 1'
#
loop_
_entity.id
_entity.type
_entity.pdbx_description
1 polymer ?
#
loop_
_entity_poly.entity_id
_entity_poly.type
_entity_poly.pdbx_seq_one_letter_code
_entity_poly.pdbx_strand_id
1 'polypeptide(L)'
;MANGNDFKPQGKYSSATLTSQYTLNTEHAQRVHRRCFEGAARALFTIDVIARALSHGNKAFNYSEVMAAVETLLSGLERDVINERDRFKHILEQNNSAGVTARYDNAAEFSFTVSTPLIMRLAQIIQAFDQMLIAAQTCWLMCFLDSDKNDLVANERMRQLMRVIRKLQLMATDARKKAKKDVNADAIAANLGDAAEESEVDKLTATAIEEETAAAKTAA
;
A
#
# COMPACT_ATOMS: atom_id res chain seq x y z
N MET A 1 17.35 0.89 -6.94
CA MET A 1 16.57 1.18 -8.15
C MET A 1 15.14 1.50 -7.71
N ALA A 2 14.52 2.56 -8.24
CA ALA A 2 13.16 2.93 -7.85
C ALA A 2 12.17 2.02 -8.58
N ASN A 3 11.35 1.26 -7.83
CA ASN A 3 10.19 0.52 -8.35
C ASN A 3 8.98 1.46 -8.51
N GLY A 4 9.24 2.72 -8.88
CA GLY A 4 8.22 3.77 -8.94
C GLY A 4 7.46 3.74 -10.27
N ASN A 5 7.30 2.58 -10.88
CA ASN A 5 6.56 2.48 -12.12
C ASN A 5 5.07 2.27 -11.83
N ASP A 6 4.27 2.79 -12.74
CA ASP A 6 2.85 2.61 -12.76
C ASP A 6 2.51 1.17 -13.20
N PHE A 7 1.74 0.44 -12.40
CA PHE A 7 1.24 -0.88 -12.81
C PHE A 7 0.07 -0.73 -13.78
N LYS A 8 0.29 -1.17 -15.03
CA LYS A 8 -0.73 -1.19 -16.08
C LYS A 8 -1.07 -2.64 -16.45
N PRO A 9 -2.30 -3.10 -16.23
CA PRO A 9 -2.68 -4.46 -16.59
C PRO A 9 -2.56 -4.70 -18.10
N GLN A 10 -1.98 -5.83 -18.50
CA GLN A 10 -1.83 -6.23 -19.91
C GLN A 10 -2.65 -7.49 -20.25
N GLY A 11 -3.93 -7.48 -19.90
CA GLY A 11 -4.83 -8.61 -20.13
C GLY A 11 -5.31 -8.75 -21.59
N LYS A 12 -5.81 -9.94 -21.93
CA LYS A 12 -6.36 -10.25 -23.27
C LYS A 12 -7.58 -9.39 -23.67
N TYR A 13 -8.38 -8.96 -22.70
CA TYR A 13 -9.63 -8.23 -22.94
C TYR A 13 -9.53 -6.78 -22.45
N SER A 14 -10.39 -5.90 -22.98
CA SER A 14 -10.48 -4.52 -22.51
C SER A 14 -10.92 -4.47 -21.04
N SER A 15 -10.28 -3.60 -20.26
CA SER A 15 -10.62 -3.35 -18.86
C SER A 15 -10.69 -1.85 -18.61
N ALA A 16 -11.61 -1.43 -17.75
CA ALA A 16 -11.74 -0.04 -17.35
C ALA A 16 -10.60 0.33 -16.41
N THR A 17 -9.87 1.39 -16.72
CA THR A 17 -8.78 1.92 -15.89
C THR A 17 -8.92 3.42 -15.74
N LEU A 18 -8.55 3.95 -14.58
CA LEU A 18 -8.50 5.40 -14.32
C LEU A 18 -7.08 5.82 -13.99
N THR A 19 -6.59 6.89 -14.62
CA THR A 19 -5.34 7.53 -14.21
C THR A 19 -5.62 8.46 -13.03
N SER A 20 -4.79 8.38 -12.00
CA SER A 20 -4.85 9.25 -10.83
C SER A 20 -3.46 9.73 -10.44
N GLN A 21 -3.40 10.73 -9.56
CA GLN A 21 -2.17 11.26 -9.02
C GLN A 21 -2.37 11.74 -7.58
N TYR A 22 -1.31 11.70 -6.79
CA TYR A 22 -1.24 12.39 -5.50
C TYR A 22 0.14 13.00 -5.30
N THR A 23 0.22 13.94 -4.38
CA THR A 23 1.48 14.55 -3.92
C THR A 23 1.80 14.04 -2.51
N LEU A 24 3.03 13.57 -2.31
CA LEU A 24 3.54 13.15 -1.00
C LEU A 24 4.68 14.06 -0.56
N ASN A 25 4.62 14.55 0.68
CA ASN A 25 5.54 15.53 1.20
C ASN A 25 6.71 14.89 1.95
N THR A 26 6.42 13.88 2.77
CA THR A 26 7.40 13.23 3.65
C THR A 26 8.22 12.18 2.92
N GLU A 27 9.52 12.10 3.20
CA GLU A 27 10.40 11.10 2.57
C GLU A 27 9.96 9.66 2.88
N HIS A 28 9.42 9.39 4.07
CA HIS A 28 8.90 8.07 4.42
C HIS A 28 7.72 7.66 3.53
N ALA A 29 6.76 8.56 3.27
CA ALA A 29 5.65 8.28 2.37
C ALA A 29 6.14 8.12 0.92
N GLN A 30 7.05 8.99 0.47
CA GLN A 30 7.67 8.88 -0.86
C GLN A 30 8.41 7.54 -1.02
N ARG A 31 9.16 7.10 0.00
CA ARG A 31 9.87 5.82 0.01
C ARG A 31 8.91 4.63 -0.09
N VAL A 32 7.80 4.65 0.65
CA VAL A 32 6.76 3.61 0.53
C VAL A 32 6.20 3.57 -0.87
N HIS A 33 5.88 4.72 -1.48
CA HIS A 33 5.41 4.76 -2.85
C HIS A 33 6.44 4.13 -3.80
N ARG A 34 7.66 4.69 -3.82
CA ARG A 34 8.74 4.31 -4.75
C ARG A 34 9.16 2.84 -4.66
N ARG A 35 8.99 2.18 -3.51
CA ARG A 35 9.48 0.82 -3.30
C ARG A 35 8.37 -0.24 -3.30
N CYS A 36 7.15 0.14 -2.92
CA CYS A 36 6.12 -0.83 -2.58
C CYS A 36 4.79 -0.63 -3.32
N PHE A 37 4.51 0.56 -3.88
CA PHE A 37 3.18 0.84 -4.43
C PHE A 37 2.85 -0.03 -5.64
N GLU A 38 3.77 -0.13 -6.61
CA GLU A 38 3.57 -0.93 -7.82
C GLU A 38 3.32 -2.41 -7.50
N GLY A 39 4.17 -3.00 -6.65
CA GLY A 39 4.02 -4.39 -6.21
C GLY A 39 2.72 -4.63 -5.44
N ALA A 40 2.28 -3.67 -4.63
CA ALA A 40 0.99 -3.74 -3.94
C ALA A 40 -0.19 -3.63 -4.91
N ALA A 41 -0.13 -2.72 -5.88
CA ALA A 41 -1.18 -2.52 -6.88
C ALA A 41 -1.35 -3.77 -7.76
N ARG A 42 -0.24 -4.35 -8.19
CA ARG A 42 -0.19 -5.63 -8.92
C ARG A 42 -0.76 -6.77 -8.10
N ALA A 43 -0.43 -6.86 -6.81
CA ALA A 43 -0.98 -7.88 -5.91
C ALA A 43 -2.51 -7.76 -5.77
N LEU A 44 -3.03 -6.54 -5.56
CA LEU A 44 -4.47 -6.27 -5.46
C LEU A 44 -5.22 -6.64 -6.74
N PHE A 45 -4.69 -6.26 -7.91
CA PHE A 45 -5.25 -6.66 -9.20
C PHE A 45 -5.25 -8.18 -9.38
N THR A 46 -4.14 -8.85 -9.04
CA THR A 46 -4.00 -10.30 -9.15
C THR A 46 -5.03 -11.03 -8.29
N ILE A 47 -5.21 -10.60 -7.03
CA ILE A 47 -6.20 -11.18 -6.11
C ILE A 47 -7.61 -11.04 -6.67
N ASP A 48 -7.98 -9.83 -7.12
CA ASP A 48 -9.32 -9.55 -7.63
C ASP A 48 -9.67 -10.41 -8.86
N VAL A 49 -8.79 -10.43 -9.86
CA VAL A 49 -9.00 -11.17 -11.11
C VAL A 49 -9.07 -12.68 -10.87
N ILE A 50 -8.14 -13.22 -10.07
CA ILE A 50 -8.13 -14.67 -9.77
C ILE A 50 -9.35 -15.06 -8.95
N ALA A 51 -9.69 -14.30 -7.91
CA ALA A 51 -10.83 -14.62 -7.07
C ALA A 51 -12.13 -14.63 -7.88
N ARG A 52 -12.30 -13.67 -8.80
CA ARG A 52 -13.46 -13.62 -9.70
C ARG A 52 -13.49 -14.83 -10.63
N ALA A 53 -12.36 -15.16 -11.27
CA ALA A 53 -12.29 -16.31 -12.17
C ALA A 53 -12.57 -17.65 -11.46
N LEU A 54 -12.02 -17.85 -10.27
CA LEU A 54 -12.28 -19.06 -9.47
C LEU A 54 -13.74 -19.15 -9.03
N SER A 55 -14.39 -18.04 -8.69
CA SER A 55 -15.81 -18.04 -8.32
C SER A 55 -16.75 -18.38 -9.48
N HIS A 56 -16.37 -18.03 -10.72
CA HIS A 56 -17.11 -18.42 -11.91
C HIS A 56 -16.96 -19.92 -12.23
N GLY A 57 -15.77 -20.49 -12.03
CA GLY A 57 -15.49 -21.90 -12.27
C GLY A 57 -15.98 -22.84 -11.16
N ASN A 58 -16.03 -22.37 -9.91
CA ASN A 58 -16.36 -23.17 -8.74
C ASN A 58 -17.33 -22.42 -7.81
N LYS A 59 -18.60 -22.87 -7.76
CA LYS A 59 -19.64 -22.29 -6.90
C LYS A 59 -19.36 -22.41 -5.40
N ALA A 60 -18.51 -23.35 -4.98
CA ALA A 60 -18.08 -23.47 -3.58
C ALA A 60 -16.98 -22.45 -3.21
N PHE A 61 -16.34 -21.81 -4.18
CA PHE A 61 -15.37 -20.76 -3.93
C PHE A 61 -16.09 -19.42 -3.71
N ASN A 62 -15.93 -18.86 -2.51
CA ASN A 62 -16.57 -17.60 -2.17
C ASN A 62 -15.64 -16.40 -2.43
N TYR A 63 -15.90 -15.69 -3.53
CA TYR A 63 -15.21 -14.44 -3.86
C TYR A 63 -15.32 -13.40 -2.74
N SER A 64 -16.51 -13.28 -2.12
CA SER A 64 -16.77 -12.25 -1.10
C SER A 64 -15.91 -12.43 0.15
N GLU A 65 -15.58 -13.67 0.53
CA GLU A 65 -14.70 -13.95 1.67
C GLU A 65 -13.26 -13.49 1.42
N VAL A 66 -12.75 -13.70 0.21
CA VAL A 66 -11.40 -13.25 -0.16
C VAL A 66 -11.32 -11.73 -0.14
N MET A 67 -12.32 -11.05 -0.73
CA MET A 67 -12.36 -9.59 -0.74
C MET A 67 -12.56 -9.01 0.66
N ALA A 68 -13.39 -9.63 1.50
CA ALA A 68 -13.56 -9.23 2.89
C ALA A 68 -12.24 -9.36 3.69
N ALA A 69 -11.43 -10.38 3.42
CA ALA A 69 -10.11 -10.52 4.06
C ALA A 69 -9.16 -9.38 3.64
N VAL A 70 -9.12 -9.03 2.35
CA VAL A 70 -8.33 -7.89 1.85
C VAL A 70 -8.84 -6.56 2.45
N GLU A 71 -10.15 -6.35 2.46
CA GLU A 71 -10.78 -5.17 3.05
C GLU A 71 -10.50 -5.04 4.55
N THR A 72 -10.45 -6.16 5.28
CA THR A 72 -10.14 -6.15 6.71
C THR A 72 -8.71 -5.66 6.95
N LEU A 73 -7.74 -6.11 6.13
CA LEU A 73 -6.35 -5.65 6.22
C LEU A 73 -6.23 -4.14 5.93
N LEU A 74 -6.88 -3.65 4.88
CA LEU A 74 -6.84 -2.24 4.51
C LEU A 74 -7.56 -1.37 5.53
N SER A 75 -8.74 -1.79 6.00
CA SER A 75 -9.53 -1.05 7.00
C SER A 75 -8.80 -0.96 8.35
N GLY A 76 -8.12 -2.04 8.76
CA GLY A 76 -7.31 -2.02 9.97
C GLY A 76 -6.16 -1.01 9.87
N LEU A 77 -5.42 -1.05 8.77
CA LEU A 77 -4.33 -0.12 8.50
C LEU A 77 -4.81 1.34 8.41
N GLU A 78 -5.89 1.58 7.67
CA GLU A 78 -6.51 2.90 7.51
C GLU A 78 -6.92 3.48 8.86
N ARG A 79 -7.60 2.69 9.69
CA ARG A 79 -8.01 3.09 11.04
C ARG A 79 -6.82 3.45 11.91
N ASP A 80 -5.77 2.64 11.89
CA ASP A 80 -4.58 2.89 12.72
C ASP A 80 -3.86 4.18 12.30
N VAL A 81 -3.76 4.44 11.00
CA VAL A 81 -3.17 5.68 10.46
C VAL A 81 -4.02 6.91 10.78
N ILE A 82 -5.35 6.82 10.61
CA ILE A 82 -6.28 7.92 10.88
C ILE A 82 -6.29 8.26 12.37
N ASN A 83 -6.36 7.25 13.24
CA ASN A 83 -6.36 7.46 14.69
C ASN A 83 -5.08 8.16 15.16
N GLU A 84 -3.91 7.75 14.65
CA GLU A 84 -2.65 8.39 15.02
C GLU A 84 -2.53 9.82 14.46
N ARG A 85 -3.01 10.05 13.23
CA ARG A 85 -3.08 11.40 12.65
C ARG A 85 -3.92 12.33 13.52
N ASP A 86 -5.09 11.85 13.93
CA ASP A 86 -6.04 12.65 14.70
C ASP A 86 -5.53 12.88 16.13
N ARG A 87 -4.77 11.94 16.70
CA ARG A 87 -4.03 12.15 17.95
C ARG A 87 -3.03 13.31 17.84
N PHE A 88 -2.21 13.38 16.79
CA PHE A 88 -1.26 14.49 16.62
C PHE A 88 -1.96 15.82 16.35
N LYS A 89 -3.02 15.81 15.55
CA LYS A 89 -3.86 17.01 15.36
C LYS A 89 -4.46 17.50 16.67
N HIS A 90 -4.92 16.59 17.52
CA HIS A 90 -5.44 16.95 18.83
C HIS A 90 -4.38 17.59 19.74
N ILE A 91 -3.14 17.11 19.70
CA ILE A 91 -2.01 17.74 20.44
C ILE A 91 -1.81 19.18 19.94
N LEU A 92 -1.84 19.42 18.63
CA LEU A 92 -1.72 20.78 18.07
C LEU A 92 -2.89 21.68 18.52
N GLU A 93 -4.11 21.17 18.50
CA GLU A 93 -5.31 21.89 18.96
C GLU A 93 -5.22 22.28 20.44
N GLN A 94 -4.83 21.34 21.31
CA GLN A 94 -4.68 21.58 22.75
C GLN A 94 -3.63 22.65 23.08
N ASN A 95 -2.64 22.83 22.20
CA ASN A 95 -1.59 23.84 22.35
C ASN A 95 -1.85 25.10 21.49
N ASN A 96 -3.10 25.39 21.12
CA ASN A 96 -3.51 26.56 20.34
C ASN A 96 -2.76 26.73 19.00
N SER A 97 -2.30 25.62 18.42
CA SER A 97 -1.52 25.58 17.17
C SER A 97 -2.29 24.89 16.04
N ALA A 98 -3.63 24.89 16.13
CA ALA A 98 -4.49 24.34 15.10
C ALA A 98 -4.24 25.01 13.75
N GLY A 99 -4.07 24.22 12.69
CA GLY A 99 -3.81 24.72 11.33
C GLY A 99 -2.35 25.04 11.02
N VAL A 100 -1.45 25.01 12.01
CA VAL A 100 0.00 25.07 11.74
C VAL A 100 0.43 23.75 11.08
N THR A 101 1.26 23.85 10.04
CA THR A 101 1.80 22.70 9.32
C THR A 101 3.25 22.94 8.92
N ALA A 102 4.06 21.88 9.02
CA ALA A 102 5.45 21.91 8.55
C ALA A 102 5.51 22.09 7.02
N ARG A 103 6.47 22.90 6.55
CA ARG A 103 6.81 23.04 5.13
C ARG A 103 7.82 21.97 4.72
N TYR A 104 7.67 21.44 3.51
CA TYR A 104 8.59 20.47 2.91
C TYR A 104 9.18 21.04 1.63
N ASP A 105 10.48 20.84 1.43
CA ASP A 105 11.18 21.41 0.28
C ASP A 105 11.14 20.51 -0.96
N ASN A 106 10.95 19.20 -0.78
CA ASN A 106 11.04 18.20 -1.85
C ASN A 106 9.79 17.33 -1.93
N ALA A 107 8.60 17.93 -1.94
CA ALA A 107 7.36 17.20 -2.20
C ALA A 107 7.42 16.57 -3.61
N ALA A 108 6.96 15.33 -3.74
CA ALA A 108 6.98 14.59 -4.99
C ALA A 108 5.56 14.22 -5.43
N GLU A 109 5.27 14.45 -6.71
CA GLU A 109 4.03 14.02 -7.34
C GLU A 109 4.21 12.64 -7.98
N PHE A 110 3.23 11.77 -7.76
CA PHE A 110 3.23 10.42 -8.30
C PHE A 110 1.93 10.15 -9.05
N SER A 111 2.04 9.69 -10.28
CA SER A 111 0.92 9.25 -11.11
C SER A 111 0.83 7.73 -11.13
N PHE A 112 -0.39 7.20 -11.16
CA PHE A 112 -0.65 5.77 -11.18
C PHE A 112 -2.00 5.44 -11.83
N THR A 113 -2.13 4.18 -12.24
CA THR A 113 -3.30 3.60 -12.87
C THR A 113 -4.09 2.80 -11.86
N VAL A 114 -5.38 3.08 -11.79
CA VAL A 114 -6.37 2.39 -10.98
C VAL A 114 -7.09 1.39 -11.86
N SER A 115 -6.75 0.12 -11.70
CA SER A 115 -7.41 -1.01 -12.36
C SER A 115 -8.41 -1.74 -11.45
N THR A 116 -8.34 -1.51 -10.13
CA THR A 116 -9.31 -2.00 -9.15
C THR A 116 -9.57 -0.91 -8.09
N PRO A 117 -10.76 -0.86 -7.47
CA PRO A 117 -11.06 0.12 -6.42
C PRO A 117 -10.09 0.07 -5.22
N LEU A 118 -9.55 -1.12 -4.93
CA LEU A 118 -8.61 -1.32 -3.83
C LEU A 118 -7.27 -0.58 -4.04
N ILE A 119 -6.85 -0.37 -5.29
CA ILE A 119 -5.65 0.42 -5.60
C ILE A 119 -5.86 1.88 -5.22
N MET A 120 -7.03 2.45 -5.55
CA MET A 120 -7.37 3.81 -5.14
C MET A 120 -7.43 3.94 -3.62
N ARG A 121 -8.00 2.94 -2.94
CA ARG A 121 -8.05 2.93 -1.46
C ARG A 121 -6.66 2.87 -0.84
N LEU A 122 -5.76 2.02 -1.37
CA LEU A 122 -4.37 1.98 -0.91
C LEU A 122 -3.65 3.32 -1.11
N ALA A 123 -3.87 3.97 -2.25
CA ALA A 123 -3.36 5.31 -2.53
C ALA A 123 -3.82 6.34 -1.48
N GLN A 124 -5.11 6.34 -1.15
CA GLN A 124 -5.67 7.21 -0.11
C GLN A 124 -5.08 6.92 1.28
N ILE A 125 -4.82 5.65 1.60
CA ILE A 125 -4.16 5.26 2.86
C ILE A 125 -2.72 5.79 2.92
N ILE A 126 -1.96 5.70 1.83
CA ILE A 126 -0.59 6.26 1.75
C ILE A 126 -0.62 7.78 1.90
N GLN A 127 -1.60 8.45 1.29
CA GLN A 127 -1.80 9.89 1.46
C GLN A 127 -2.17 10.23 2.91
N ALA A 128 -3.04 9.44 3.57
CA ALA A 128 -3.36 9.62 4.98
C ALA A 128 -2.14 9.41 5.89
N PHE A 129 -1.26 8.47 5.53
CA PHE A 129 0.02 8.23 6.20
C PHE A 129 0.96 9.43 6.06
N ASP A 130 1.05 10.03 4.88
CA ASP A 130 1.80 11.28 4.68
C ASP A 130 1.25 12.40 5.59
N GLN A 131 -0.07 12.58 5.64
CA GLN A 131 -0.70 13.58 6.50
C GLN A 131 -0.50 13.31 8.00
N MET A 132 -0.48 12.04 8.41
CA MET A 132 -0.14 11.64 9.78
C MET A 132 1.29 12.05 10.14
N LEU A 133 2.26 11.82 9.25
CA LEU A 133 3.65 12.20 9.48
C LEU A 133 3.82 13.72 9.48
N ILE A 134 3.12 14.45 8.62
CA ILE A 134 3.11 15.91 8.64
C ILE A 134 2.65 16.43 10.00
N ALA A 135 1.56 15.88 10.55
CA ALA A 135 1.07 16.27 11.87
C ALA A 135 2.09 15.93 12.98
N ALA A 136 2.71 14.75 12.93
CA ALA A 136 3.73 14.33 13.90
C ALA A 136 4.98 15.24 13.87
N GLN A 137 5.50 15.52 12.67
CA GLN A 137 6.68 16.38 12.47
C GLN A 137 6.37 17.84 12.79
N THR A 138 5.13 18.29 12.58
CA THR A 138 4.70 19.60 13.06
C THR A 138 4.69 19.66 14.59
N CYS A 139 4.18 18.63 15.27
CA CYS A 139 4.26 18.55 16.73
C CYS A 139 5.72 18.58 17.22
N TRP A 140 6.62 17.89 16.52
CA TRP A 140 8.05 17.90 16.83
C TRP A 140 8.69 19.29 16.67
N LEU A 141 8.46 19.96 15.53
CA LEU A 141 8.99 21.31 15.29
C LEU A 141 8.43 22.37 16.26
N MET A 142 7.22 22.13 16.79
CA MET A 142 6.59 22.95 17.82
C MET A 142 7.01 22.55 19.26
N CYS A 143 7.97 21.63 19.41
CA CYS A 143 8.46 21.12 20.69
C CYS A 143 7.42 20.37 21.54
N PHE A 144 6.33 19.87 20.95
CA PHE A 144 5.33 19.03 21.63
C PHE A 144 5.66 17.53 21.57
N LEU A 145 6.61 17.16 20.71
CA LEU A 145 7.10 15.79 20.54
C LEU A 145 8.62 15.79 20.58
N ASP A 146 9.21 14.87 21.35
CA ASP A 146 10.67 14.72 21.41
C ASP A 146 11.25 14.18 20.08
N SER A 147 12.48 14.56 19.73
CA SER A 147 13.15 14.12 18.50
C SER A 147 13.21 12.59 18.37
N ASP A 148 13.55 11.88 19.45
CA ASP A 148 13.60 10.41 19.44
C ASP A 148 12.24 9.79 19.11
N LYS A 149 11.16 10.40 19.60
CA LYS A 149 9.79 9.91 19.35
C LYS A 149 9.33 10.20 17.93
N ASN A 150 9.72 11.34 17.35
CA ASN A 150 9.42 11.67 15.96
C ASN A 150 9.96 10.60 15.00
N ASP A 151 11.23 10.24 15.15
CA ASP A 151 11.88 9.26 14.29
C ASP A 151 11.35 7.84 14.54
N LEU A 152 11.08 7.50 15.81
CA LEU A 152 10.46 6.21 16.17
C LEU A 152 9.08 6.06 15.49
N VAL A 153 8.22 7.06 15.61
CA VAL A 153 6.88 7.06 15.03
C VAL A 153 6.95 6.92 13.51
N ALA A 154 7.79 7.71 12.85
CA ALA A 154 7.91 7.67 11.40
C ALA A 154 8.33 6.28 10.89
N ASN A 155 9.34 5.68 11.51
CA ASN A 155 9.85 4.38 11.12
C ASN A 155 8.90 3.23 11.49
N GLU A 156 8.29 3.24 12.68
CA GLU A 156 7.34 2.20 13.09
C GLU A 156 6.10 2.17 12.21
N ARG A 157 5.49 3.34 11.94
CA ARG A 157 4.28 3.43 11.14
C ARG A 157 4.55 3.09 9.67
N MET A 158 5.70 3.48 9.13
CA MET A 158 6.12 3.05 7.80
C MET A 158 6.26 1.52 7.72
N ARG A 159 6.90 0.89 8.72
CA ARG A 159 7.03 -0.58 8.78
C ARG A 159 5.68 -1.28 8.94
N GLN A 160 4.73 -0.69 9.67
CA GLN A 160 3.37 -1.21 9.77
C GLN A 160 2.68 -1.26 8.40
N LEU A 161 2.75 -0.16 7.63
CA LEU A 161 2.23 -0.07 6.27
C LEU A 161 2.88 -1.10 5.33
N MET A 162 4.20 -1.18 5.35
CA MET A 162 4.98 -2.15 4.56
C MET A 162 4.63 -3.62 4.90
N ARG A 163 4.40 -3.95 6.18
CA ARG A 163 3.97 -5.30 6.59
C ARG A 163 2.60 -5.68 6.02
N VAL A 164 1.67 -4.73 5.92
CA VAL A 164 0.36 -4.98 5.29
C VAL A 164 0.53 -5.23 3.79
N ILE A 165 1.37 -4.44 3.11
CA ILE A 165 1.70 -4.67 1.70
C ILE A 165 2.29 -6.07 1.48
N ARG A 166 3.21 -6.52 2.35
CA ARG A 166 3.77 -7.87 2.28
C ARG A 166 2.69 -8.95 2.39
N LYS A 167 1.72 -8.79 3.29
CA LYS A 167 0.58 -9.72 3.41
C LYS A 167 -0.23 -9.78 2.11
N LEU A 168 -0.47 -8.65 1.45
CA LEU A 168 -1.16 -8.62 0.15
C LEU A 168 -0.36 -9.38 -0.93
N GLN A 169 0.96 -9.22 -0.99
CA GLN A 169 1.80 -9.98 -1.94
C GLN A 169 1.75 -11.50 -1.68
N LEU A 170 1.74 -11.92 -0.41
CA LEU A 170 1.60 -13.33 -0.05
C LEU A 170 0.22 -13.88 -0.47
N MET A 171 -0.85 -13.12 -0.25
CA MET A 171 -2.20 -13.48 -0.72
C MET A 171 -2.25 -13.62 -2.25
N ALA A 172 -1.60 -12.73 -2.99
CA ALA A 172 -1.50 -12.82 -4.45
C ALA A 172 -0.71 -14.06 -4.89
N THR A 173 0.38 -14.38 -4.20
CA THR A 173 1.18 -15.59 -4.45
C THR A 173 0.35 -16.86 -4.25
N ASP A 174 -0.44 -16.92 -3.18
CA ASP A 174 -1.33 -18.05 -2.92
C ASP A 174 -2.49 -18.12 -3.92
N ALA A 175 -3.02 -16.98 -4.35
CA ALA A 175 -4.01 -16.90 -5.42
C ALA A 175 -3.45 -17.47 -6.74
N ARG A 176 -2.23 -17.07 -7.15
CA ARG A 176 -1.54 -17.61 -8.34
C ARG A 176 -1.37 -19.13 -8.25
N LYS A 177 -0.95 -19.65 -7.08
CA LYS A 177 -0.82 -21.11 -6.85
C LYS A 177 -2.14 -21.85 -7.00
N LYS A 178 -3.26 -21.26 -6.54
CA LYS A 178 -4.60 -21.84 -6.72
C LYS A 178 -5.04 -21.79 -8.18
N ALA A 179 -4.84 -20.66 -8.85
CA ALA A 179 -5.15 -20.49 -10.27
C ALA A 179 -4.44 -21.53 -11.16
N LYS A 180 -3.15 -21.81 -10.90
CA LYS A 180 -2.38 -22.82 -11.66
C LYS A 180 -2.93 -24.25 -11.53
N LYS A 181 -3.72 -24.54 -10.49
CA LYS A 181 -4.34 -25.87 -10.28
C LYS A 181 -5.77 -25.94 -10.80
N ASP A 182 -6.32 -24.81 -11.26
CA ASP A 182 -7.68 -24.74 -11.77
C ASP A 182 -7.75 -25.31 -13.20
N VAL A 183 -8.92 -25.84 -13.57
CA VAL A 183 -9.16 -26.38 -14.92
C VAL A 183 -9.04 -25.26 -15.99
N ASN A 184 -9.31 -24.01 -15.62
CA ASN A 184 -9.24 -22.85 -16.50
C ASN A 184 -7.92 -22.06 -16.38
N ALA A 185 -6.84 -22.68 -15.90
CA ALA A 185 -5.56 -22.02 -15.66
C ALA A 185 -5.07 -21.14 -16.82
N ASP A 186 -5.14 -21.64 -18.07
CA ASP A 186 -4.70 -20.90 -19.26
C ASP A 186 -5.53 -19.65 -19.52
N ALA A 187 -6.85 -19.71 -19.30
CA ALA A 187 -7.73 -18.57 -19.46
C ALA A 187 -7.49 -17.50 -18.37
N ILE A 188 -7.22 -17.94 -17.13
CA ILE A 188 -6.87 -17.05 -16.03
C ILE A 188 -5.53 -16.35 -16.31
N ALA A 189 -4.52 -17.10 -16.76
CA ALA A 189 -3.22 -16.55 -17.12
C ALA A 189 -3.32 -15.54 -18.27
N ALA A 190 -4.12 -15.81 -19.30
CA ALA A 190 -4.35 -14.88 -20.41
C ALA A 190 -5.03 -13.57 -19.97
N ASN A 191 -5.90 -13.61 -18.95
CA ASN A 191 -6.55 -12.42 -18.41
C ASN A 191 -5.63 -11.59 -17.51
N LEU A 192 -4.78 -12.25 -16.73
CA LEU A 192 -3.78 -11.60 -15.89
C LEU A 192 -2.63 -11.00 -16.72
N GLY A 193 -2.34 -11.58 -17.89
CA GLY A 193 -1.22 -11.16 -18.72
C GLY A 193 0.09 -11.31 -17.96
N ASP A 194 0.83 -10.22 -17.85
CA ASP A 194 2.08 -10.18 -17.11
C ASP A 194 1.89 -10.48 -15.61
N ALA A 195 0.73 -10.17 -15.01
CA ALA A 195 0.40 -10.37 -13.59
C ALA A 195 0.26 -11.85 -13.16
N ALA A 196 0.23 -12.79 -14.11
CA ALA A 196 0.07 -14.22 -13.85
C ALA A 196 1.23 -14.82 -13.06
N GLU A 197 2.43 -14.29 -13.27
CA GLU A 197 3.67 -14.73 -12.61
C GLU A 197 4.21 -13.64 -11.68
N GLU A 198 5.08 -14.07 -10.77
CA GLU A 198 5.82 -13.16 -9.90
C GLU A 198 6.83 -12.36 -10.74
N SER A 199 6.73 -11.03 -10.68
CA SER A 199 7.64 -10.14 -11.42
C SER A 199 8.87 -9.76 -10.59
N GLU A 200 9.86 -9.15 -11.25
CA GLU A 200 10.99 -8.54 -10.55
C GLU A 200 10.52 -7.43 -9.59
N VAL A 201 9.47 -6.69 -9.92
CA VAL A 201 8.87 -5.69 -9.02
C VAL A 201 8.35 -6.34 -7.74
N ASP A 202 7.67 -7.49 -7.84
CA ASP A 202 7.17 -8.22 -6.67
C ASP A 202 8.33 -8.59 -5.71
N LYS A 203 9.45 -9.06 -6.26
CA LYS A 203 10.68 -9.40 -5.52
C LYS A 203 11.37 -8.17 -4.93
N LEU A 204 11.46 -7.09 -5.69
CA LEU A 204 12.08 -5.84 -5.24
C LEU A 204 11.26 -5.19 -4.11
N THR A 205 9.93 -5.27 -4.18
CA THR A 205 9.06 -4.85 -3.06
C THR A 205 9.25 -5.76 -1.84
N ALA A 206 9.32 -7.07 -2.02
CA ALA A 206 9.55 -8.01 -0.91
C ALA A 206 10.89 -7.75 -0.20
N THR A 207 11.97 -7.62 -0.97
CA THR A 207 13.32 -7.33 -0.46
C THR A 207 13.38 -5.98 0.24
N ALA A 208 12.76 -4.93 -0.33
CA ALA A 208 12.68 -3.62 0.32
C ALA A 208 12.00 -3.70 1.70
N ILE A 209 10.93 -4.50 1.82
CA ILE A 209 10.24 -4.69 3.10
C ILE A 209 11.13 -5.47 4.08
N GLU A 210 11.81 -6.52 3.60
CA GLU A 210 12.72 -7.33 4.42
C GLU A 210 13.89 -6.52 4.96
N GLU A 211 14.54 -5.68 4.12
CA GLU A 211 15.59 -4.74 4.52
C GLU A 211 15.13 -3.78 5.63
N GLU A 212 13.95 -3.17 5.48
CA GLU A 212 13.40 -2.24 6.47
C GLU A 212 13.05 -2.94 7.79
N THR A 213 12.62 -4.21 7.73
CA THR A 213 12.39 -5.01 8.95
C THR A 213 13.68 -5.49 9.60
N ALA A 214 14.74 -5.76 8.83
CA ALA A 214 16.04 -6.17 9.34
C ALA A 214 16.75 -4.99 10.03
N ALA A 215 16.72 -3.81 9.43
CA ALA A 215 17.26 -2.58 10.00
C ALA A 215 16.65 -2.26 11.38
N ALA A 216 15.37 -2.60 11.58
CA ALA A 216 14.70 -2.45 12.87
C ALA A 216 15.29 -3.35 13.97
N LYS A 217 15.71 -4.59 13.62
CA LYS A 217 16.25 -5.57 14.58
C LYS A 217 17.68 -5.26 15.00
N THR A 218 18.43 -4.59 14.15
CA THR A 218 19.81 -4.17 14.45
C THR A 218 19.88 -2.86 15.24
N ALA A 219 18.80 -2.08 15.26
CA ALA A 219 18.71 -0.81 15.96
C ALA A 219 18.01 -0.90 17.33
N ALA A 220 17.50 -2.08 17.71
CA ALA A 220 16.87 -2.39 18.99
C ALA A 220 17.81 -3.21 19.87
#